data_AF-A0A161M369-F1
#
_entry.id   AF-A0A161M369-F1
#
_cell.length_a   1.000
_cell.length_b   1.000
_cell.length_c   1.000
_cell.angle_alpha   90.00
_cell.angle_beta   90.00
_cell.angle_gamma   90.00
#
_symmetry.space_group_name_H-M   'P 1'
#
loop_
_entity.id
_entity.type
_entity.pdbx_description
1 polymer ?
#
loop_
_entity_poly.entity_id
_entity_poly.type
_entity_poly.pdbx_seq_one_letter_code
_entity_poly.pdbx_strand_id
1 'polypeptide(L)'
;MKNDHLELEPFVECTDCGRKLHMICVLHMETIWPQGFTCDNCLKKKAAKRKDNKFNAKRLPTTKLGTYIETRVNNFLKKKEAGAGEVAIRVVASSDKIVEVKPGMRNKFVESGDLPEQFPYRAKALFAFEDIDGTDVCFFGMHVQEYGSECPTP
;
A
#
# COMPACT_ATOMS: atom_id res chain seq x y z
N MET A 1 2.18 30.33 19.63
CA MET A 1 3.09 29.31 19.10
C MET A 1 3.23 29.55 17.61
N LYS A 2 4.44 29.67 17.06
CA LYS A 2 4.65 29.83 15.60
C LYS A 2 4.69 28.44 14.96
N ASN A 3 4.15 28.32 13.75
CA ASN A 3 4.17 27.08 12.98
C ASN A 3 5.44 27.02 12.10
N ASP A 4 6.61 27.03 12.74
CA ASP A 4 7.93 27.09 12.11
C ASP A 4 8.87 25.94 12.51
N HIS A 5 8.33 24.93 13.20
CA HIS A 5 9.08 23.72 13.55
C HIS A 5 9.24 22.80 12.33
N LEU A 6 10.47 22.40 12.03
CA LEU A 6 10.80 21.43 10.98
C LEU A 6 11.44 20.20 11.63
N GLU A 7 10.83 19.03 11.42
CA GLU A 7 11.44 17.75 11.81
C GLU A 7 12.58 17.39 10.87
N LEU A 8 13.74 17.09 11.44
CA LEU A 8 14.91 16.67 10.68
C LEU A 8 14.83 15.18 10.34
N GLU A 9 15.30 14.83 9.15
CA GLU A 9 15.38 13.42 8.74
C GLU A 9 16.34 12.65 9.68
N PRO A 10 15.96 11.44 10.13
CA PRO A 10 16.83 10.65 10.98
C PRO A 10 18.00 10.05 10.17
N PHE A 11 19.12 9.83 10.86
CA PHE A 11 20.32 9.23 10.30
C PHE A 11 20.48 7.78 10.78
N VAL A 12 21.18 6.99 9.97
CA VAL A 12 21.68 5.66 10.34
C VAL A 12 23.20 5.64 10.19
N GLU A 13 23.88 4.98 11.13
CA GLU A 13 25.33 4.85 11.13
C GLU A 13 25.76 3.49 10.53
N CYS A 14 26.70 3.53 9.59
CA CYS A 14 27.27 2.30 9.02
C CYS A 14 28.14 1.58 10.05
N THR A 15 27.81 0.33 10.37
CA THR A 15 28.49 -0.50 11.38
C THR A 15 29.97 -0.77 11.08
N ASP A 16 30.38 -0.59 9.82
CA ASP A 16 31.77 -0.83 9.39
C ASP A 16 32.64 0.43 9.38
N CYS A 17 32.10 1.57 8.97
CA CYS A 17 32.90 2.79 8.72
C CYS A 17 32.48 4.01 9.52
N GLY A 18 31.44 3.92 10.36
CA GLY A 18 30.96 5.00 11.22
C GLY A 18 30.34 6.19 10.48
N ARG A 19 30.25 6.17 9.15
CA ARG A 19 29.60 7.24 8.39
C ARG A 19 28.10 7.25 8.67
N LYS A 20 27.58 8.44 8.96
CA LYS A 20 26.16 8.72 9.08
C LYS A 20 25.56 9.02 7.71
N LEU A 21 24.47 8.35 7.39
CA LEU A 21 23.73 8.50 6.14
C LEU A 21 22.26 8.74 6.48
N HIS A 22 21.56 9.50 5.64
CA HIS A 22 20.12 9.70 5.74
C HIS A 22 19.40 8.36 5.63
N MET A 23 18.52 8.06 6.59
CA MET A 23 17.85 6.76 6.67
C MET A 23 17.00 6.47 5.44
N ILE A 24 16.32 7.49 4.89
CA ILE A 24 15.48 7.36 3.70
C ILE A 24 16.36 7.18 2.46
N CYS A 25 17.47 7.93 2.32
CA CYS A 25 18.37 7.78 1.17
C CYS A 25 18.93 6.36 1.00
N VAL A 26 19.15 5.65 2.11
CA VAL A 26 19.71 4.28 2.09
C VAL A 26 18.66 3.20 2.31
N LEU A 27 17.39 3.61 2.40
CA LEU A 27 16.21 2.78 2.61
C LEU A 27 16.40 1.75 3.73
N HIS A 28 16.98 2.16 4.86
CA HIS A 28 17.22 1.24 5.97
C HIS A 28 16.03 1.21 6.92
N MET A 29 15.54 0.00 7.21
CA MET A 29 14.53 -0.26 8.22
C MET A 29 15.00 -1.40 9.12
N GLU A 30 15.03 -1.15 10.43
CA GLU A 30 15.48 -2.13 11.43
C GLU A 30 14.62 -3.41 11.42
N THR A 31 13.32 -3.27 11.16
CA THR A 31 12.39 -4.42 11.03
C THR A 31 12.77 -5.36 9.87
N ILE A 32 13.36 -4.82 8.80
CA ILE A 32 13.80 -5.60 7.63
C ILE A 32 15.19 -6.18 7.89
N TRP A 33 16.09 -5.38 8.44
CA TRP A 33 17.49 -5.73 8.71
C TRP A 33 17.89 -5.42 10.15
N PRO A 34 17.52 -6.29 11.12
CA PRO A 34 17.77 -6.05 12.54
C PRO A 34 19.25 -6.16 12.94
N GLN A 35 20.08 -6.76 12.08
CA GLN A 35 21.53 -6.87 12.29
C GLN A 35 22.30 -5.55 12.10
N GLY A 36 21.60 -4.46 11.79
CA GLY A 36 22.18 -3.13 11.57
C GLY A 36 22.45 -2.83 10.10
N PHE A 37 22.89 -1.59 9.87
CA PHE A 37 23.14 -1.04 8.54
C PHE A 37 24.62 -1.11 8.15
N THR A 38 24.90 -1.64 6.96
CA THR A 38 26.21 -1.56 6.31
C THR A 38 26.03 -0.86 4.96
N CYS A 39 26.76 0.23 4.74
CA CYS A 39 26.64 1.02 3.52
C CYS A 39 27.20 0.27 2.30
N ASP A 40 26.72 0.65 1.11
CA ASP A 40 27.02 -0.08 -0.13
C ASP A 40 28.52 -0.08 -0.46
N ASN A 41 29.25 0.98 -0.10
CA ASN A 41 30.71 1.04 -0.25
C ASN A 41 31.42 -0.02 0.61
N CYS A 42 30.97 -0.26 1.83
CA CYS A 42 31.56 -1.28 2.70
C CYS A 42 31.17 -2.70 2.25
N LEU A 43 29.91 -2.89 1.84
CA LEU A 43 29.46 -4.16 1.23
C LEU A 43 30.29 -4.50 -0.01
N LYS A 44 30.50 -3.53 -0.91
CA LYS A 44 31.32 -3.69 -2.12
C LYS A 44 32.76 -4.07 -1.80
N LYS A 45 33.39 -3.45 -0.79
CA LYS A 45 34.76 -3.79 -0.34
C LYS A 45 34.86 -5.22 0.19
N LYS A 46 33.81 -5.71 0.84
CA LYS A 46 33.72 -7.08 1.38
C LYS A 46 33.25 -8.12 0.35
N ALA A 47 32.98 -7.71 -0.89
CA ALA A 47 32.32 -8.53 -1.91
C ALA A 47 30.99 -9.15 -1.42
N ALA A 48 30.31 -8.47 -0.48
CA ALA A 48 29.04 -8.88 0.10
C ALA A 48 27.87 -8.16 -0.58
N LYS A 49 26.67 -8.73 -0.46
CA LYS A 49 25.41 -8.11 -0.88
C LYS A 49 24.52 -7.85 0.32
N ARG A 50 23.67 -6.83 0.23
CA ARG A 50 22.62 -6.61 1.21
C ARG A 50 21.67 -7.81 1.19
N LYS A 51 21.22 -8.24 2.36
CA LYS A 51 20.24 -9.33 2.48
C LYS A 51 18.92 -8.93 1.82
N ASP A 52 18.27 -9.85 1.14
CA ASP A 52 17.02 -9.57 0.43
C ASP A 52 15.91 -9.05 1.36
N ASN A 53 15.16 -8.06 0.88
CA ASN A 53 13.96 -7.57 1.54
C ASN A 53 12.81 -8.58 1.37
N LYS A 54 12.41 -9.20 2.49
CA LYS A 54 11.27 -10.14 2.53
C LYS A 54 9.91 -9.44 2.64
N PHE A 55 9.88 -8.15 2.92
CA PHE A 55 8.68 -7.32 3.08
C PHE A 55 8.46 -6.51 1.79
N ASN A 56 8.19 -7.21 0.70
CA ASN A 56 7.92 -6.61 -0.60
C ASN A 56 6.45 -6.83 -1.03
N ALA A 57 5.95 -5.97 -1.90
CA ALA A 57 4.56 -5.98 -2.37
C ALA A 57 4.19 -7.31 -3.03
N LYS A 58 5.11 -7.91 -3.79
CA LYS A 58 4.90 -9.20 -4.46
C LYS A 58 4.60 -10.33 -3.48
N ARG A 59 5.14 -10.26 -2.25
CA ARG A 59 4.93 -11.24 -1.17
C ARG A 59 3.66 -11.05 -0.35
N LEU A 60 2.93 -9.95 -0.53
CA LEU A 60 1.60 -9.82 0.05
C LEU A 60 0.66 -10.88 -0.54
N PRO A 61 -0.29 -11.43 0.24
CA PRO A 61 -1.24 -12.42 -0.24
C PRO A 61 -1.97 -11.96 -1.50
N THR A 62 -2.06 -12.86 -2.49
CA THR A 62 -2.78 -12.59 -3.74
C THR A 62 -4.27 -12.84 -3.57
N THR A 63 -5.06 -12.14 -4.38
CA THR A 63 -6.52 -12.34 -4.46
C THR A 63 -6.95 -12.38 -5.91
N LYS A 64 -8.09 -13.01 -6.21
CA LYS A 64 -8.62 -13.07 -7.59
C LYS A 64 -8.76 -11.68 -8.22
N LEU A 65 -9.27 -10.70 -7.47
CA LEU A 65 -9.39 -9.31 -7.91
C LEU A 65 -8.01 -8.68 -8.17
N GLY A 66 -7.07 -8.83 -7.22
CA GLY A 66 -5.71 -8.30 -7.37
C GLY A 66 -5.02 -8.86 -8.61
N THR A 67 -5.00 -10.19 -8.76
CA THR A 67 -4.39 -10.87 -9.92
C THR A 67 -5.03 -10.47 -11.25
N TYR A 68 -6.35 -10.30 -11.30
CA TYR A 68 -7.04 -9.86 -12.51
C TYR A 68 -6.60 -8.46 -12.95
N ILE A 69 -6.60 -7.49 -12.03
CA ILE A 69 -6.19 -6.10 -12.33
C ILE A 69 -4.70 -6.07 -12.68
N GLU A 70 -3.86 -6.77 -11.91
CA GLU A 70 -2.42 -6.87 -12.14
C GLU A 70 -2.09 -7.39 -13.53
N THR A 71 -2.71 -8.51 -13.94
CA THR A 71 -2.52 -9.10 -15.26
C THR A 71 -2.93 -8.12 -16.35
N ARG A 72 -4.06 -7.43 -16.17
CA ARG A 72 -4.58 -6.45 -17.13
C ARG A 72 -3.62 -5.26 -17.28
N VAL A 73 -3.11 -4.72 -16.18
CA VAL A 73 -2.18 -3.58 -16.17
C VAL A 73 -0.85 -3.97 -16.83
N ASN A 74 -0.24 -5.08 -16.42
CA ASN A 74 1.06 -5.50 -16.98
C ASN A 74 0.96 -5.85 -18.47
N ASN A 75 -0.13 -6.48 -18.91
CA ASN A 75 -0.35 -6.72 -20.34
C ASN A 75 -0.48 -5.41 -21.14
N PHE A 76 -1.13 -4.40 -20.57
CA PHE A 76 -1.22 -3.09 -21.19
C PHE A 76 0.15 -2.40 -21.28
N LEU A 77 0.92 -2.38 -20.19
CA LEU A 77 2.25 -1.78 -20.14
C LEU A 77 3.20 -2.43 -21.15
N LYS A 78 3.20 -3.77 -21.21
CA LYS A 78 4.00 -4.54 -22.17
C LYS A 78 3.62 -4.21 -23.61
N LYS A 79 2.31 -4.11 -23.92
CA LYS A 79 1.82 -3.75 -25.27
C LYS A 79 2.18 -2.31 -25.65
N LYS A 80 2.31 -1.41 -24.68
CA LYS A 80 2.63 0.00 -24.90
C LYS A 80 4.13 0.30 -24.89
N GLU A 81 4.97 -0.70 -24.64
CA GLU A 81 6.42 -0.53 -24.51
C GLU A 81 6.77 0.62 -23.55
N ALA A 82 6.03 0.71 -22.44
CA ALA A 82 6.05 1.88 -21.56
C ALA A 82 7.39 2.09 -20.81
N GLY A 83 8.32 1.12 -20.88
CA GLY A 83 9.56 1.13 -20.10
C GLY A 83 9.34 1.07 -18.58
N ALA A 84 8.11 0.83 -18.14
CA ALA A 84 7.73 0.74 -16.74
C ALA A 84 8.18 -0.58 -16.11
N GLY A 85 8.38 -0.56 -14.80
CA GLY A 85 8.61 -1.75 -13.98
C GLY A 85 7.38 -2.66 -13.94
N GLU A 86 7.55 -3.85 -13.38
CA GLU A 86 6.42 -4.75 -13.14
C GLU A 86 5.52 -4.17 -12.04
N VAL A 87 4.22 -4.09 -12.31
CA VAL A 87 3.23 -3.60 -11.35
C VAL A 87 2.66 -4.77 -10.56
N ALA A 88 2.63 -4.65 -9.23
CA ALA A 88 1.91 -5.55 -8.34
C ALA A 88 0.62 -4.89 -7.83
N ILE A 89 -0.51 -5.61 -7.87
CA ILE A 89 -1.80 -5.15 -7.31
C ILE A 89 -2.17 -6.02 -6.11
N ARG A 90 -2.41 -5.41 -4.95
CA ARG A 90 -2.73 -6.14 -3.72
C ARG A 90 -3.98 -5.58 -3.06
N VAL A 91 -4.94 -6.47 -2.81
CA VAL A 91 -6.10 -6.19 -1.94
C VAL A 91 -5.65 -6.48 -0.52
N VAL A 92 -5.54 -5.44 0.30
CA VAL A 92 -4.97 -5.51 1.65
C VAL A 92 -6.02 -5.49 2.76
N ALA A 93 -7.25 -5.10 2.42
CA ALA A 93 -8.39 -5.18 3.32
C ALA A 93 -9.64 -5.61 2.56
N SER A 94 -10.46 -6.44 3.22
CA SER A 94 -11.80 -6.83 2.77
C SER A 94 -12.63 -7.11 4.03
N SER A 95 -13.62 -6.27 4.31
CA SER A 95 -14.49 -6.43 5.49
C SER A 95 -15.93 -6.04 5.18
N ASP A 96 -16.86 -6.73 5.82
CA ASP A 96 -18.28 -6.39 5.73
C ASP A 96 -18.58 -5.21 6.67
N LYS A 97 -19.35 -4.25 6.16
CA LYS A 97 -19.70 -3.00 6.82
C LYS A 97 -21.16 -2.67 6.56
N ILE A 98 -21.69 -1.74 7.34
CA ILE A 98 -23.05 -1.21 7.20
C ILE A 98 -22.96 0.31 7.13
N VAL A 99 -23.75 0.92 6.26
CA VAL A 99 -24.04 2.36 6.31
C VAL A 99 -25.45 2.57 6.83
N GLU A 100 -25.59 3.44 7.83
CA GLU A 100 -26.87 3.84 8.39
C GLU A 100 -27.40 5.10 7.69
N VAL A 101 -28.71 5.13 7.47
CA VAL A 101 -29.40 6.31 6.93
C VAL A 101 -29.32 7.45 7.96
N LYS A 102 -28.76 8.58 7.53
CA LYS A 102 -28.58 9.77 8.38
C LYS A 102 -29.94 10.36 8.81
N PRO A 103 -30.00 11.09 9.96
CA PRO A 103 -31.26 11.49 10.60
C PRO A 103 -32.28 12.18 9.68
N GLY A 104 -31.85 13.10 8.81
CA GLY A 104 -32.77 13.83 7.91
C GLY A 104 -33.51 12.92 6.92
N MET A 105 -32.83 11.92 6.36
CA MET A 105 -33.45 10.93 5.47
C MET A 105 -34.23 9.87 6.26
N ARG A 106 -33.75 9.54 7.46
CA ARG A 106 -34.41 8.57 8.36
C ARG A 106 -35.81 9.04 8.74
N ASN A 107 -35.92 10.26 9.27
CA ASN A 107 -37.20 10.84 9.68
C ASN A 107 -38.18 10.98 8.50
N LYS A 108 -37.67 11.15 7.27
CA LYS A 108 -38.50 11.39 6.10
C LYS A 108 -38.99 10.11 5.41
N PHE A 109 -38.16 9.05 5.36
CA PHE A 109 -38.43 7.88 4.51
C PHE A 109 -38.27 6.54 5.23
N VAL A 110 -37.49 6.47 6.31
CA VAL A 110 -37.30 5.22 7.04
C VAL A 110 -38.44 4.98 8.02
N GLU A 111 -38.84 6.01 8.76
CA GLU A 111 -39.93 5.91 9.74
C GLU A 111 -41.30 5.63 9.09
N SER A 112 -41.49 6.06 7.84
CA SER A 112 -42.67 5.74 7.04
C SER A 112 -42.62 4.35 6.39
N GLY A 113 -41.47 3.67 6.41
CA GLY A 113 -41.25 2.37 5.77
C GLY A 113 -40.89 2.43 4.28
N ASP A 114 -40.68 3.62 3.72
CA ASP A 114 -40.37 3.82 2.29
C ASP A 114 -38.89 3.54 1.95
N LEU A 115 -38.00 3.52 2.95
CA LEU A 115 -36.57 3.28 2.78
C LEU A 115 -36.01 2.39 3.91
N PRO A 116 -35.14 1.42 3.60
CA PRO A 116 -34.39 0.67 4.60
C PRO A 116 -33.52 1.58 5.48
N GLU A 117 -33.38 1.27 6.76
CA GLU A 117 -32.56 2.07 7.69
C GLU A 117 -31.05 1.87 7.53
N GLN A 118 -30.65 0.75 6.93
CA GLN A 118 -29.28 0.26 6.87
C GLN A 118 -29.01 -0.45 5.55
N PHE A 119 -27.82 -0.27 5.00
CA PHE A 119 -27.37 -0.91 3.78
C PHE A 119 -26.02 -1.63 4.01
N PRO A 120 -25.99 -2.97 3.97
CA PRO A 120 -24.75 -3.73 4.11
C PRO A 120 -23.92 -3.68 2.82
N TYR A 121 -22.61 -3.54 2.96
CA TYR A 121 -21.67 -3.57 1.85
C TYR A 121 -20.34 -4.20 2.26
N ARG A 122 -19.57 -4.67 1.28
CA ARG A 122 -18.18 -5.09 1.49
C ARG A 122 -17.24 -3.95 1.16
N ALA A 123 -16.49 -3.50 2.16
CA ALA A 123 -15.41 -2.53 2.00
C ALA A 123 -14.14 -3.26 1.57
N LYS A 124 -13.47 -2.78 0.51
CA LYS A 124 -12.12 -3.26 0.15
C LYS A 124 -11.15 -2.11 0.01
N ALA A 125 -9.89 -2.38 0.34
CA ALA A 125 -8.76 -1.49 0.07
C ALA A 125 -7.76 -2.23 -0.83
N LEU A 126 -7.35 -1.59 -1.93
CA LEU A 126 -6.33 -2.12 -2.82
C LEU A 126 -5.30 -1.06 -3.20
N PHE A 127 -4.07 -1.51 -3.40
CA PHE A 127 -2.93 -0.68 -3.72
C PHE A 127 -2.16 -1.25 -4.91
N ALA A 128 -1.55 -0.36 -5.69
CA ALA A 128 -0.64 -0.68 -6.77
C ALA A 128 0.79 -0.28 -6.41
N PHE A 129 1.72 -1.17 -6.70
CA PHE A 129 3.14 -1.01 -6.44
C PHE A 129 3.92 -1.24 -7.73
N GLU A 130 4.93 -0.42 -7.98
CA GLU A 130 5.88 -0.60 -9.08
C GLU A 130 7.26 -0.90 -8.50
N ASP A 131 7.97 -1.86 -9.09
CA ASP A 131 9.38 -2.10 -8.78
C ASP A 131 10.25 -1.10 -9.57
N ILE A 132 10.83 -0.14 -8.86
CA ILE A 132 11.74 0.87 -9.40
C ILE A 132 13.12 0.63 -8.78
N ASP A 133 14.08 0.22 -9.62
CA ASP A 133 15.46 -0.08 -9.23
C ASP A 133 15.59 -1.07 -8.04
N GLY A 134 14.71 -2.07 -7.97
CA GLY A 134 14.70 -3.07 -6.90
C GLY A 134 14.00 -2.61 -5.62
N THR A 135 13.29 -1.48 -5.68
CA THR A 135 12.53 -0.90 -4.56
C THR A 135 11.05 -0.81 -4.94
N ASP A 136 10.17 -1.33 -4.07
CA ASP A 136 8.74 -1.17 -4.25
C ASP A 136 8.31 0.27 -3.97
N VAL A 137 7.61 0.87 -4.93
CA VAL A 137 6.98 2.19 -4.80
C VAL A 137 5.47 2.04 -4.90
N CYS A 138 4.76 2.34 -3.81
CA CYS A 138 3.30 2.41 -3.81
C CYS A 138 2.86 3.71 -4.50
N PHE A 139 2.20 3.60 -5.64
CA PHE A 139 1.86 4.77 -6.48
C PHE A 139 0.35 4.99 -6.64
N PHE A 140 -0.49 4.03 -6.23
CA PHE A 140 -1.95 4.14 -6.31
C PHE A 140 -2.62 3.41 -5.15
N GLY A 141 -3.69 3.99 -4.61
CA GLY A 141 -4.53 3.40 -3.58
C GLY A 141 -6.00 3.69 -3.83
N MET A 142 -6.86 2.69 -3.65
CA MET A 142 -8.30 2.81 -3.87
C MET A 142 -9.09 2.04 -2.81
N HIS A 143 -10.16 2.66 -2.32
CA HIS A 143 -11.17 2.04 -1.49
C HIS A 143 -12.48 1.94 -2.24
N VAL A 144 -13.18 0.82 -2.11
CA VAL A 144 -14.47 0.58 -2.76
C VAL A 144 -15.51 0.10 -1.75
N GLN A 145 -16.78 0.36 -2.07
CA GLN A 145 -17.95 -0.18 -1.37
C GLN A 145 -18.72 -1.05 -2.35
N GLU A 146 -18.78 -2.36 -2.08
CA GLU A 146 -19.50 -3.32 -2.91
C GLU A 146 -20.82 -3.71 -2.23
N TYR A 147 -21.94 -3.18 -2.71
CA TYR A 147 -23.29 -3.55 -2.27
C TYR A 147 -23.71 -4.81 -3.04
N GLY A 148 -23.96 -5.90 -2.31
CA GLY A 148 -24.27 -7.22 -2.89
C GLY A 148 -25.74 -7.42 -3.26
N SER A 149 -26.09 -8.60 -3.76
CA SER A 149 -27.48 -8.95 -4.13
C SER A 149 -28.45 -8.92 -2.96
N GLU A 150 -27.97 -9.20 -1.74
CA GLU A 150 -28.77 -9.19 -0.51
C GLU A 150 -28.88 -7.79 0.12
N CYS A 151 -28.23 -6.78 -0.48
CA CYS A 151 -28.44 -5.40 -0.05
C CYS A 151 -29.85 -4.96 -0.45
N PRO A 152 -30.63 -4.35 0.46
CA PRO A 152 -31.92 -3.77 0.10
C PRO A 152 -31.78 -2.75 -1.04
N THR A 153 -32.82 -2.65 -1.88
CA THR A 153 -32.92 -1.60 -2.90
C THR A 153 -32.77 -0.21 -2.25
N PRO A 154 -32.14 0.77 -2.92
CA PRO A 154 -32.26 1.04 -4.36
C PRO A 154 -31.50 0.09 -5.28
#